data_AF-A0A2Z5QYK8-F1
#
_entry.id   AF-A0A2Z5QYK8-F1
#
_cell.length_a   1.000
_cell.length_b   1.000
_cell.length_c   1.000
_cell.angle_alpha   90.00
_cell.angle_beta   90.00
_cell.angle_gamma   90.00
#
_symmetry.space_group_name_H-M   'P 1'
#
loop_
_entity.id
_entity.type
_entity.pdbx_description
1 polymer ?
#
loop_
_entity_poly.entity_id
_entity_poly.type
_entity_poly.pdbx_seq_one_letter_code
_entity_poly.pdbx_strand_id
1 'polypeptide(L)' 'MKNYLGGEHDDIFGVYPLAFSAEPRAKIHFYGKEPRPGRKIGHVNVTGGAHELEQLRHIAANAASILRDGRPL' A
#
# COMPACT_ATOMS: atom_id res chain seq x y z
N MET A 1 -9.67 2.39 -2.90
CA MET A 1 -8.43 3.21 -2.92
C MET A 1 -8.01 3.49 -1.48
N LYS A 2 -6.71 3.46 -1.18
CA LYS A 2 -6.16 3.85 0.12
C LYS A 2 -4.83 4.59 -0.04
N ASN A 3 -4.65 5.69 0.68
CA ASN A 3 -3.37 6.38 0.75
C ASN A 3 -2.42 5.62 1.69
N TYR A 4 -1.12 5.65 1.40
CA TYR A 4 -0.10 5.22 2.33
C TYR A 4 0.86 6.37 2.66
N LEU A 5 1.32 6.35 3.91
CA LEU A 5 2.17 7.38 4.49
C LEU A 5 3.60 6.86 4.57
N GLY A 6 4.57 7.75 4.64
CA GLY A 6 5.89 7.39 5.15
C GLY A 6 5.75 6.91 6.59
N GLY A 7 6.36 5.77 6.88
CA GLY A 7 6.52 5.23 8.23
C GLY A 7 7.96 5.42 8.71
N GLU A 8 8.38 4.55 9.63
CA GLU A 8 9.77 4.46 10.11
C GLU A 8 10.70 3.82 9.06
N HIS A 9 10.13 3.16 8.04
CA HIS A 9 10.88 2.54 6.96
C HIS A 9 11.15 3.56 5.83
N ASP A 10 12.42 3.82 5.56
CA ASP A 10 12.90 4.76 4.54
C ASP A 10 13.10 4.10 3.16
N ASP A 11 13.34 2.80 3.11
CA ASP A 11 13.43 2.06 1.85
C ASP A 11 12.07 1.52 1.38
N ILE A 12 11.35 2.35 0.62
CA ILE A 12 10.08 1.97 -0.01
C ILE A 12 10.26 0.89 -1.08
N PHE A 13 11.39 0.86 -1.78
CA PHE A 13 11.59 -0.11 -2.86
C PHE A 13 11.89 -1.50 -2.32
N GLY A 14 12.57 -1.60 -1.17
CA GLY A 14 12.82 -2.86 -0.46
C GLY A 14 11.54 -3.60 -0.03
N VAL A 15 10.45 -2.88 0.26
CA VAL A 15 9.17 -3.49 0.69
C VAL A 15 8.24 -3.85 -0.47
N TYR A 16 8.56 -3.44 -1.71
CA TYR A 16 7.72 -3.74 -2.88
C TYR A 16 7.50 -5.23 -3.15
N PRO A 17 8.54 -6.09 -3.12
CA PRO A 17 8.35 -7.53 -3.34
C PRO A 17 7.33 -8.14 -2.38
N LEU A 18 7.36 -7.74 -1.10
CA LEU A 18 6.40 -8.20 -0.10
C LEU A 18 4.98 -7.70 -0.41
N ALA A 19 4.83 -6.41 -0.74
CA ALA A 19 3.52 -5.84 -1.04
C ALA A 19 2.89 -6.44 -2.30
N PHE A 20 3.67 -6.62 -3.37
CA PHE A 20 3.21 -7.23 -4.62
C PHE A 20 2.91 -8.72 -4.47
N SER A 21 3.69 -9.45 -3.67
CA SER A 21 3.43 -10.87 -3.40
C SER A 21 2.19 -11.06 -2.54
N ALA A 22 1.99 -10.21 -1.52
CA ALA A 22 0.84 -10.31 -0.63
C ALA A 22 -0.46 -9.90 -1.32
N GLU A 23 -0.41 -8.85 -2.16
CA GLU A 23 -1.60 -8.26 -2.78
C GLU A 23 -1.43 -8.04 -4.30
N PRO A 24 -1.40 -9.09 -5.14
CA PRO A 24 -1.12 -8.97 -6.59
C PRO A 24 -2.14 -8.13 -7.38
N ARG A 25 -3.36 -7.96 -6.84
CA ARG A 25 -4.41 -7.13 -7.42
C ARG A 25 -4.19 -5.63 -7.18
N ALA A 26 -3.33 -5.27 -6.22
CA ALA A 26 -3.06 -3.88 -5.86
C ALA A 26 -2.25 -3.17 -6.95
N LYS A 27 -2.67 -1.95 -7.28
CA LYS A 27 -1.92 -1.01 -8.13
C LYS A 27 -1.34 0.07 -7.25
N ILE A 28 -0.02 0.01 -7.07
CA ILE A 28 0.74 0.90 -6.19
C ILE A 28 1.23 2.10 -7.01
N HIS A 29 0.91 3.31 -6.53
CA HIS A 29 1.31 4.57 -7.15
C HIS A 29 2.15 5.36 -6.15
N PHE A 30 3.47 5.33 -6.33
CA PHE A 30 4.43 6.10 -5.53
C PHE A 30 4.66 7.48 -6.15
N TYR A 31 4.74 8.50 -5.31
CA TYR A 31 4.87 9.90 -5.75
C TYR A 31 6.32 10.37 -5.88
N GLY A 32 7.32 9.52 -5.64
CA GLY A 32 8.73 9.94 -5.64
C GLY A 32 9.09 10.87 -4.48
N LYS A 33 8.27 10.89 -3.42
CA LYS A 33 8.50 11.71 -2.22
C LYS A 33 9.29 10.90 -1.21
N GLU A 34 10.28 11.53 -0.58
CA GLU A 34 11.00 10.98 0.56
C GLU A 34 10.00 10.53 1.65
N PRO A 35 10.14 9.29 2.17
CA PRO A 35 9.35 8.81 3.29
C PRO A 35 9.64 9.64 4.55
N ARG A 36 8.58 10.20 5.13
CA ARG A 36 8.62 10.85 6.43
C ARG A 36 7.36 10.45 7.20
N PRO A 37 7.45 10.18 8.51
CA PRO A 37 6.29 9.84 9.33
C PRO A 37 5.12 10.79 9.10
N GLY A 38 3.96 10.22 8.77
CA GLY A 38 2.72 10.96 8.52
C GLY A 38 2.60 11.64 7.16
N ARG A 39 3.66 11.71 6.35
CA ARG A 39 3.61 12.32 5.01
C ARG A 39 3.00 11.35 4.02
N LYS A 40 1.97 11.80 3.27
CA LYS A 40 1.42 11.02 2.16
C LYS A 40 2.42 10.92 1.01
N ILE A 41 2.90 9.70 0.76
CA ILE A 41 3.92 9.40 -0.27
C ILE A 41 3.39 8.59 -1.46
N GLY A 42 2.15 8.10 -1.38
CA GLY A 42 1.50 7.45 -2.50
C GLY A 42 0.07 7.01 -2.20
N HIS A 43 -0.48 6.20 -3.12
CA HIS A 43 -1.77 5.54 -2.94
C HIS A 43 -1.81 4.18 -3.62
N VAL A 44 -2.75 3.35 -3.16
CA VAL A 44 -3.07 2.03 -3.69
C VAL A 44 -4.48 2.05 -4.28
N ASN A 45 -4.61 1.60 -5.51
CA ASN A 45 -5.88 1.32 -6.16
C ASN A 45 -6.09 -0.19 -6.27
N VAL A 46 -7.34 -0.62 -6.14
CA VAL A 46 -7.78 -1.99 -6.37
C VAL A 46 -9.15 -1.89 -7.03
N THR A 47 -9.38 -2.65 -8.08
CA THR A 47 -10.64 -2.69 -8.84
C THR A 47 -11.27 -4.07 -8.73
N GLY A 48 -12.60 -4.11 -8.80
CA GLY A 48 -13.42 -5.32 -8.70
C GLY A 48 -14.91 -4.99 -8.70
N GLY A 49 -15.73 -6.02 -8.54
CA GLY A 49 -17.18 -5.88 -8.47
C GLY A 49 -17.65 -5.27 -7.15
N ALA A 50 -18.87 -4.70 -7.15
CA ALA A 50 -19.47 -4.14 -5.94
C ALA A 50 -19.66 -5.18 -4.82
N HIS A 51 -19.87 -6.45 -5.20
CA HIS A 51 -19.99 -7.57 -4.26
C HIS A 51 -18.68 -7.93 -3.55
N GLU A 52 -17.52 -7.45 -4.04
CA GLU A 52 -16.21 -7.68 -3.42
C GLU A 52 -15.77 -6.52 -2.51
N LEU A 53 -16.62 -5.53 -2.25
CA LEU A 53 -16.21 -4.25 -1.65
C LEU A 53 -15.37 -4.39 -0.37
N GLU A 54 -15.74 -5.33 0.50
CA GLU A 54 -14.99 -5.62 1.73
C GLU A 54 -13.60 -6.18 1.43
N GLN A 55 -13.51 -7.17 0.54
CA GLN A 55 -12.24 -7.73 0.08
C GLN A 55 -11.35 -6.66 -0.57
N LEU A 56 -11.91 -5.80 -1.43
CA LEU A 56 -11.18 -4.71 -2.08
C LEU A 56 -10.62 -3.70 -1.06
N ARG A 57 -11.37 -3.43 0.02
CA ARG A 57 -10.90 -2.61 1.14
C ARG A 57 -9.76 -3.30 1.89
N HIS A 58 -9.88 -4.60 2.15
CA HIS A 58 -8.84 -5.39 2.79
C HIS A 58 -7.53 -5.37 1.98
N ILE A 59 -7.58 -5.70 0.69
CA ILE A 59 -6.43 -5.69 -0.23
C ILE A 59 -5.73 -4.32 -0.20
N ALA A 60 -6.50 -3.23 -0.37
CA ALA A 60 -5.95 -1.88 -0.38
C ALA A 60 -5.33 -1.50 0.96
N ALA A 61 -5.89 -1.98 2.07
CA ALA A 61 -5.43 -1.70 3.41
C ALA A 61 -4.19 -2.50 3.77
N ASN A 62 -4.12 -3.78 3.40
CA ASN A 62 -2.99 -4.66 3.65
C ASN A 62 -1.76 -4.19 2.87
N ALA A 63 -1.92 -3.91 1.57
CA ALA A 63 -0.85 -3.33 0.75
C ALA A 63 -0.33 -2.00 1.34
N ALA A 64 -1.22 -1.12 1.80
CA ALA A 64 -0.82 0.14 2.42
C ALA A 64 -0.11 -0.05 3.77
N SER A 65 -0.44 -1.09 4.54
CA SER A 65 0.28 -1.44 5.78
C SER A 65 1.68 -1.94 5.48
N ILE A 66 1.83 -2.83 4.50
CA ILE A 66 3.13 -3.35 4.09
C ILE A 66 4.03 -2.20 3.61
N LEU A 67 3.49 -1.29 2.78
CA LEU A 67 4.24 -0.14 2.28
C LEU A 67 4.66 0.86 3.37
N ARG A 68 3.92 0.93 4.48
CA ARG A 68 4.21 1.86 5.58
C ARG A 68 5.14 1.24 6.63
N ASP A 69 4.84 0.00 7.01
CA ASP A 69 5.37 -0.66 8.21
C ASP A 69 6.19 -1.91 7.88
N GLY A 70 6.31 -2.30 6.62
CA GLY A 70 7.01 -3.52 6.20
C GLY A 70 6.30 -4.82 6.58
N ARG A 71 5.02 -4.75 6.99
CA ARG A 71 4.25 -5.90 7.49
C ARG A 71 2.76 -5.84 7.15
N PRO A 72 2.09 -7.00 7.00
CA PRO A 72 0.65 -7.06 6.74
C PRO A 72 -0.17 -6.48 7.89
N LEU A 73 -1.44 -6.18 7.60
CA LEU A 73 -2.44 -5.74 8.59
C LEU A 73 -2.78 -6.82 9.62
#